data_AF-K5C8I8-F1
#
_entry.id   AF-K5C8I8-F1
#
_cell.length_a   1.000
_cell.length_b   1.000
_cell.length_c   1.000
_cell.angle_alpha   90.00
_cell.angle_beta   90.00
_cell.angle_gamma   90.00
#
_symmetry.space_group_name_H-M   'P 1'
#
loop_
_entity.id
_entity.type
_entity.pdbx_description
1 polymer ?
#
loop_
_entity_poly.entity_id
_entity_poly.type
_entity_poly.pdbx_seq_one_letter_code
_entity_poly.pdbx_strand_id
1 'polypeptide(L)'
;MSNPLKSKSWSPYLVGAGIGVLSWFAFWSADHPLGITTAFEHTAALVLEAAVPGLAESNSYYQEESPKIGWEWMLVVGVFLGSIISSFASGDREPITVPPMWKSRFGSSVPLRLTIALLSAGLMMFGARLAQGCTSGHGISGNLQLAASSWLFSLLFFSTAILTAFIVYGRTRDV
;
A
#
# COMPACT_ATOMS: atom_id res chain seq x y z
N MET A 1 20.43 7.32 26.52
CA MET A 1 19.11 7.61 25.91
C MET A 1 19.19 7.19 24.46
N SER A 2 18.46 6.16 24.03
CA SER A 2 18.43 5.73 22.63
C SER A 2 17.73 6.80 21.79
N ASN A 3 18.41 7.34 20.77
CA ASN A 3 17.79 8.29 19.84
C ASN A 3 16.68 7.58 19.07
N PRO A 4 15.39 7.98 19.20
CA PRO A 4 14.28 7.31 18.53
C PRO A 4 14.43 7.35 17.00
N LEU A 5 15.06 8.36 16.43
CA LEU A 5 15.29 8.43 14.98
C LEU A 5 16.26 7.35 14.47
N LYS A 6 17.00 6.70 15.36
CA LYS A 6 17.94 5.61 15.03
C LYS A 6 17.42 4.23 15.45
N SER A 7 16.26 4.14 16.10
CA SER A 7 15.69 2.84 16.47
C SER A 7 15.00 2.20 15.27
N LYS A 8 15.17 0.88 15.11
CA LYS A 8 14.53 0.10 14.04
C LYS A 8 13.00 0.05 14.13
N SER A 9 12.47 0.11 15.34
CA SER A 9 11.03 0.06 15.59
C SER A 9 10.63 1.01 16.70
N TRP A 10 9.47 1.63 16.54
CA TRP A 10 8.85 2.51 17.51
C TRP A 10 7.67 1.79 18.18
N SER A 11 7.24 2.29 19.33
CA SER A 11 6.01 1.82 19.96
C SER A 11 4.82 1.98 18.99
N PRO A 12 3.98 0.96 18.80
CA PRO A 12 2.85 1.02 17.88
C PRO A 12 1.86 2.13 18.25
N TYR A 13 1.73 2.46 19.53
CA TYR A 13 0.90 3.56 20.00
C TYR A 13 1.43 4.93 19.56
N LEU A 14 2.76 5.13 19.59
CA LEU A 14 3.39 6.37 19.13
C LEU A 14 3.27 6.53 17.62
N VAL A 15 3.46 5.43 16.87
CA VAL A 15 3.27 5.41 15.41
C VAL A 15 1.81 5.71 15.07
N GLY A 16 0.85 5.09 15.75
CA GLY A 16 -0.57 5.33 15.57
C GLY A 16 -0.96 6.78 15.85
N ALA A 17 -0.49 7.36 16.96
CA ALA A 17 -0.70 8.78 17.26
C ALA A 17 -0.08 9.69 16.19
N GLY A 18 1.13 9.38 15.72
CA GLY A 18 1.80 10.14 14.65
C GLY A 18 1.04 10.08 13.32
N ILE A 19 0.53 8.91 12.93
CA ILE A 19 -0.33 8.75 11.75
C ILE A 19 -1.62 9.56 11.90
N GLY A 20 -2.24 9.54 13.09
CA GLY A 20 -3.43 10.35 13.37
C GLY A 20 -3.18 11.86 13.20
N VAL A 21 -2.07 12.37 13.73
CA VAL A 21 -1.65 13.77 13.54
C VAL A 21 -1.37 14.08 12.07
N LEU A 22 -0.72 13.15 11.34
CA LEU A 22 -0.51 13.29 9.90
C LEU A 22 -1.84 13.34 9.14
N SER A 23 -2.82 12.53 9.52
CA SER A 23 -4.16 12.59 8.93
C SER A 23 -4.83 13.94 9.16
N TRP A 24 -4.76 14.49 10.38
CA TRP A 24 -5.27 15.85 10.63
C TRP A 24 -4.58 16.89 9.78
N PHE A 25 -3.25 16.81 9.64
CA PHE A 25 -2.51 17.71 8.78
C PHE A 25 -2.94 17.58 7.32
N ALA A 26 -3.12 16.37 6.80
CA ALA A 26 -3.57 16.15 5.42
C ALA A 26 -4.94 16.75 5.13
N PHE A 27 -5.91 16.55 6.03
CA PHE A 27 -7.23 17.18 5.92
C PHE A 27 -7.14 18.71 6.04
N TRP A 28 -6.30 19.21 6.94
CA TRP A 28 -6.16 20.66 7.12
C TRP A 28 -5.47 21.35 5.94
N SER A 29 -4.44 20.75 5.36
CA SER A 29 -3.63 21.38 4.32
C SER A 29 -4.18 21.18 2.91
N ALA A 30 -4.73 20.00 2.64
CA ALA A 30 -5.11 19.59 1.29
C ALA A 30 -6.58 19.20 1.19
N ASP A 31 -7.32 19.08 2.29
CA ASP A 31 -8.69 18.56 2.32
C ASP A 31 -8.83 17.17 1.65
N HIS A 32 -7.74 16.39 1.70
CA HIS A 32 -7.66 15.06 1.10
C HIS A 32 -7.26 14.01 2.14
N PRO A 33 -7.90 12.82 2.13
CA PRO A 33 -7.49 11.71 2.98
C PRO A 33 -6.12 11.14 2.57
N LEU A 34 -5.51 10.35 3.45
CA LEU A 34 -4.31 9.58 3.10
C LEU A 34 -4.70 8.44 2.15
N GLY A 35 -4.35 8.59 0.87
CA GLY A 35 -4.60 7.61 -0.19
C GLY A 35 -3.34 7.37 -1.04
N ILE A 36 -3.11 6.12 -1.45
CA ILE A 36 -1.93 5.73 -2.22
C ILE A 36 -2.30 5.30 -3.65
N THR A 37 -3.38 4.53 -3.80
CA THR A 37 -3.74 3.89 -5.08
C THR A 37 -4.05 4.89 -6.20
N THR A 38 -4.68 6.02 -5.87
CA THR A 38 -5.02 7.11 -6.80
C THR A 38 -3.81 7.62 -7.58
N ALA A 39 -2.65 7.77 -6.92
CA ALA A 39 -1.42 8.19 -7.59
C ALA A 39 -0.96 7.17 -8.64
N PHE A 40 -0.99 5.87 -8.32
CA PHE A 40 -0.62 4.81 -9.26
C PHE A 40 -1.56 4.76 -10.47
N GLU A 41 -2.85 5.00 -10.26
CA GLU A 41 -3.86 4.96 -11.31
C GLU A 41 -3.72 6.15 -12.26
N HIS A 42 -3.56 7.37 -11.73
CA HIS A 42 -3.28 8.54 -12.56
C HIS A 42 -1.99 8.37 -13.35
N THR A 43 -0.96 7.75 -12.76
CA THR A 43 0.27 7.42 -13.48
C THR A 43 0.01 6.47 -14.65
N ALA A 44 -0.70 5.37 -14.38
CA ALA A 44 -1.03 4.39 -15.41
C ALA A 44 -1.88 5.01 -16.54
N ALA A 45 -2.85 5.85 -16.19
CA ALA A 45 -3.69 6.55 -17.15
C ALA A 45 -2.88 7.53 -18.01
N LEU A 46 -1.99 8.34 -17.41
CA LEU A 46 -1.14 9.26 -18.17
C LEU A 46 -0.16 8.53 -19.10
N VAL A 47 0.39 7.40 -18.64
CA VAL A 47 1.27 6.56 -19.48
C VAL A 47 0.49 5.94 -20.63
N LEU A 48 -0.72 5.44 -20.39
CA LEU A 48 -1.56 4.85 -21.42
C LEU A 48 -1.97 5.89 -22.47
N GLU A 49 -2.33 7.10 -22.04
CA GLU A 49 -2.65 8.22 -22.92
C GLU A 49 -1.45 8.60 -23.79
N ALA A 50 -0.26 8.68 -23.21
CA ALA A 50 0.96 8.99 -23.95
C ALA A 50 1.39 7.88 -24.93
N ALA A 51 1.18 6.62 -24.57
CA ALA A 51 1.59 5.47 -25.39
C ALA A 51 0.58 5.14 -26.51
N VAL A 52 -0.72 5.23 -26.22
CA VAL A 52 -1.80 4.86 -27.16
C VAL A 52 -3.00 5.82 -27.01
N PRO A 53 -2.95 7.02 -27.61
CA PRO A 53 -4.00 8.04 -27.46
C PRO A 53 -5.40 7.56 -27.86
N GLY A 54 -5.51 6.72 -28.90
CA GLY A 54 -6.80 6.21 -29.38
C GLY A 54 -7.53 5.28 -28.40
N LEU A 55 -6.81 4.65 -27.45
CA LEU A 55 -7.44 3.88 -26.36
C LEU A 55 -7.87 4.77 -25.19
N ALA A 56 -7.22 5.92 -25.00
CA ALA A 56 -7.60 6.87 -23.95
C ALA A 56 -8.89 7.61 -24.31
N GLU A 57 -9.05 8.04 -25.56
CA GLU A 57 -10.25 8.75 -26.04
C GLU A 57 -11.53 7.88 -26.00
N SER A 58 -11.38 6.56 -26.13
CA SER A 58 -12.50 5.60 -26.15
C SER A 58 -12.85 5.04 -24.76
N ASN A 59 -12.07 5.35 -23.73
CA ASN A 59 -12.25 4.78 -22.39
C ASN A 59 -13.02 5.75 -21.49
N SER A 60 -14.16 5.27 -20.95
CA SER A 60 -15.05 6.04 -20.06
C SER A 60 -14.33 6.56 -18.80
N TYR A 61 -13.27 5.88 -18.37
CA TYR A 61 -12.45 6.30 -17.23
C TYR A 61 -11.90 7.73 -17.39
N TYR A 62 -11.49 8.14 -18.60
CA TYR A 62 -10.93 9.49 -18.83
C TYR A 62 -12.00 10.58 -18.88
N GLN A 63 -13.27 10.20 -19.06
CA GLN A 63 -14.40 11.14 -19.06
C GLN A 63 -14.90 11.41 -17.64
N GLU A 64 -14.80 10.42 -16.75
CA GLU A 64 -15.21 10.53 -15.34
C GLU A 64 -14.08 11.04 -14.44
N GLU A 65 -12.84 10.64 -14.72
CA GLU A 65 -11.67 10.93 -13.87
C GLU A 65 -10.56 11.61 -14.70
N SER A 66 -10.32 12.90 -14.45
CA SER A 66 -9.24 13.64 -15.13
C SER A 66 -7.88 13.25 -14.53
N PRO A 67 -6.97 12.61 -15.28
CA PRO A 67 -5.69 12.18 -14.73
C PRO A 67 -4.84 13.39 -14.34
N LYS A 68 -4.57 13.56 -13.04
CA LYS A 68 -3.79 14.69 -12.53
C LYS A 68 -2.75 14.23 -11.52
N ILE A 69 -1.61 14.90 -11.54
CA ILE A 69 -0.62 14.80 -10.48
C ILE A 69 -1.13 15.67 -9.33
N GLY A 70 -1.78 15.03 -8.36
CA GLY A 70 -2.40 15.67 -7.21
C GLY A 70 -1.63 15.49 -5.90
N TRP A 71 -2.32 15.75 -4.80
CA TRP A 71 -1.82 15.60 -3.43
C TRP A 71 -1.32 14.18 -3.13
N GLU A 72 -2.06 13.14 -3.56
CA GLU A 72 -1.71 11.74 -3.34
C GLU A 72 -0.37 11.37 -3.98
N TRP A 73 -0.03 11.99 -5.11
CA TRP A 73 1.27 11.82 -5.76
C TRP A 73 2.41 12.36 -4.89
N MET A 74 2.22 13.55 -4.30
CA MET A 74 3.18 14.13 -3.35
C MET A 74 3.32 13.26 -2.10
N LEU A 75 2.20 12.69 -1.61
CA LEU A 75 2.21 11.77 -0.48
C LEU A 75 3.01 10.50 -0.80
N VAL A 76 2.83 9.88 -1.97
CA VAL A 76 3.58 8.69 -2.37
C VAL A 76 5.09 8.98 -2.44
N VAL A 77 5.47 10.11 -3.03
CA VAL A 77 6.88 10.55 -3.06
C VAL A 77 7.41 10.78 -1.64
N GLY A 78 6.63 11.41 -0.78
CA GLY A 78 6.97 11.65 0.63
C GLY A 78 7.16 10.35 1.41
N VAL A 79 6.27 9.37 1.24
CA VAL A 79 6.39 8.04 1.86
C VAL A 79 7.64 7.32 1.35
N PHE A 80 7.90 7.37 0.04
CA PHE A 80 9.09 6.76 -0.55
C PHE A 80 10.38 7.37 0.02
N LEU A 81 10.54 8.69 -0.05
CA LEU A 81 11.72 9.39 0.48
C LEU A 81 11.84 9.24 2.00
N GLY A 82 10.73 9.33 2.72
CA GLY A 82 10.69 9.15 4.17
C GLY A 82 11.13 7.74 4.59
N SER A 83 10.67 6.71 3.88
CA SER A 83 11.07 5.32 4.13
C SER A 83 12.57 5.10 3.89
N ILE A 84 13.12 5.73 2.85
CA ILE A 84 14.55 5.69 2.53
C ILE A 84 15.36 6.35 3.66
N ILE A 85 15.01 7.58 4.05
CA ILE A 85 15.68 8.31 5.12
C ILE A 85 15.62 7.51 6.43
N SER A 86 14.44 6.95 6.75
CA SER A 86 14.24 6.12 7.94
C SER A 86 15.12 4.86 7.93
N SER A 87 15.19 4.15 6.80
CA SER A 87 16.06 2.97 6.65
C SER A 87 17.54 3.34 6.77
N PHE A 88 17.97 4.48 6.22
CA PHE A 88 19.33 4.96 6.35
C PHE A 88 19.68 5.33 7.80
N ALA A 89 18.79 6.06 8.49
CA ALA A 89 18.99 6.56 9.85
C ALA A 89 18.96 5.46 10.92
N SER A 90 18.06 4.48 10.77
CA SER A 90 17.92 3.35 11.69
C SER A 90 18.92 2.21 11.41
N GLY A 91 19.54 2.21 10.23
CA GLY A 91 20.38 1.10 9.77
C GLY A 91 19.58 -0.17 9.48
N ASP A 92 18.24 -0.07 9.37
CA ASP A 92 17.38 -1.22 9.11
C ASP A 92 17.35 -1.54 7.61
N ARG A 93 18.33 -2.34 7.20
CA ARG A 93 18.51 -2.78 5.82
C ARG A 93 18.60 -4.30 5.82
N GLU A 94 17.50 -4.95 5.46
CA GLU A 94 17.47 -6.40 5.26
C GLU A 94 17.35 -6.70 3.76
N PRO A 95 18.46 -7.03 3.07
CA PRO A 95 18.44 -7.41 1.66
C PRO A 95 17.94 -8.85 1.51
N ILE A 96 16.69 -9.11 1.91
CA ILE A 96 16.07 -10.43 1.86
C ILE A 96 15.13 -10.49 0.66
N THR A 97 15.63 -11.02 -0.46
CA THR A 97 14.83 -11.22 -1.68
C THR A 97 13.83 -12.37 -1.52
N VAL A 98 14.21 -13.43 -0.78
CA VAL A 98 13.35 -14.58 -0.49
C VAL A 98 13.21 -14.73 1.03
N PRO A 99 12.06 -14.33 1.61
CA PRO A 99 11.83 -14.43 3.05
C PRO A 99 11.97 -15.87 3.58
N PRO A 100 12.46 -16.07 4.81
CA PRO A 100 12.62 -17.42 5.39
C PRO A 100 11.33 -18.25 5.36
N MET A 101 10.17 -17.62 5.63
CA MET A 101 8.85 -18.28 5.59
C MET A 101 8.44 -18.70 4.17
N TRP A 102 8.83 -17.93 3.15
CA TRP A 102 8.65 -18.34 1.76
C TRP A 102 9.57 -19.51 1.42
N LYS A 103 10.84 -19.40 1.82
CA LYS A 103 11.87 -20.40 1.55
C LYS A 103 11.50 -21.77 2.13
N SER A 104 10.98 -21.82 3.35
CA SER A 104 10.53 -23.07 3.97
C SER A 104 9.35 -23.72 3.25
N ARG A 105 8.47 -22.92 2.63
CA ARG A 105 7.23 -23.41 2.02
C ARG A 105 7.31 -23.70 0.53
N PHE A 106 8.06 -22.89 -0.21
CA PHE A 106 8.12 -22.86 -1.68
C PHE A 106 9.56 -22.98 -2.24
N GLY A 107 10.57 -23.06 -1.36
CA GLY A 107 11.98 -23.13 -1.73
C GLY A 107 12.63 -21.77 -1.99
N SER A 108 13.91 -21.78 -2.37
CA SER A 108 14.74 -20.57 -2.53
C SER A 108 14.69 -19.94 -3.92
N SER A 109 13.73 -20.30 -4.77
CA SER A 109 13.64 -19.80 -6.14
C SER A 109 13.26 -18.31 -6.17
N VAL A 110 14.23 -17.47 -6.55
CA VAL A 110 14.03 -16.01 -6.72
C VAL A 110 13.03 -15.69 -7.83
N PRO A 111 13.13 -16.27 -9.05
CA PRO A 111 12.17 -15.97 -10.12
C PRO A 111 10.74 -16.30 -9.70
N LEU A 112 10.53 -17.47 -9.07
CA LEU A 112 9.20 -17.87 -8.59
C LEU A 112 8.63 -16.87 -7.58
N ARG A 113 9.45 -16.43 -6.62
CA ARG A 113 9.04 -15.45 -5.60
C ARG A 113 8.63 -14.12 -6.22
N LEU A 114 9.41 -13.63 -7.17
CA LEU A 114 9.17 -12.34 -7.83
C LEU A 114 7.96 -12.39 -8.77
N THR A 115 7.79 -13.48 -9.54
CA THR A 115 6.62 -13.66 -10.39
C THR A 115 5.33 -13.69 -9.56
N ILE A 116 5.31 -14.44 -8.46
CA ILE A 116 4.14 -14.48 -7.57
C ILE A 116 3.93 -13.13 -6.88
N ALA A 117 5.00 -12.42 -6.48
CA ALA A 117 4.89 -11.05 -5.95
C ALA A 117 4.19 -10.11 -6.94
N LEU A 118 4.61 -10.15 -8.20
CA LEU A 118 4.07 -9.28 -9.25
C LEU A 118 2.61 -9.60 -9.56
N LEU A 119 2.29 -10.89 -9.72
CA LEU A 119 0.90 -11.32 -9.97
C LEU A 119 -0.03 -10.97 -8.81
N SER A 120 0.41 -11.19 -7.57
CA SER A 120 -0.37 -10.83 -6.38
C SER A 120 -0.49 -9.31 -6.19
N ALA A 121 0.54 -8.53 -6.54
CA ALA A 121 0.45 -7.07 -6.54
C ALA A 121 -0.59 -6.56 -7.56
N GLY A 122 -0.64 -7.16 -8.75
CA GLY A 122 -1.69 -6.85 -9.75
C GLY A 122 -3.09 -7.18 -9.23
N LEU A 123 -3.27 -8.36 -8.65
CA LEU A 123 -4.56 -8.77 -8.04
C LEU A 123 -4.97 -7.84 -6.88
N MET A 124 -4.00 -7.44 -6.04
CA MET A 124 -4.23 -6.50 -4.94
C MET A 124 -4.68 -5.13 -5.46
N MET A 125 -4.02 -4.61 -6.51
CA MET A 125 -4.39 -3.33 -7.12
C MET A 125 -5.79 -3.39 -7.74
N PHE A 126 -6.10 -4.48 -8.44
CA PHE A 126 -7.44 -4.73 -8.98
C PHE A 126 -8.50 -4.75 -7.88
N GLY A 127 -8.25 -5.47 -6.77
CA GLY A 127 -9.15 -5.51 -5.62
C GLY A 127 -9.33 -4.15 -4.95
N ALA A 128 -8.25 -3.39 -4.77
CA ALA A 128 -8.32 -2.03 -4.21
C ALA A 128 -9.18 -1.10 -5.08
N ARG A 129 -9.11 -1.26 -6.41
CA ARG A 129 -9.95 -0.52 -7.34
C ARG A 129 -11.41 -0.92 -7.28
N LEU A 130 -11.71 -2.21 -7.23
CA LEU A 130 -13.08 -2.69 -7.04
C LEU A 130 -13.69 -2.20 -5.73
N ALA A 131 -12.88 -2.09 -4.68
CA ALA A 131 -13.30 -1.55 -3.40
C ALA A 131 -13.34 0.00 -3.36
N GLN A 132 -12.89 0.68 -4.41
CA GLN A 132 -12.67 2.14 -4.44
C GLN A 132 -11.79 2.66 -3.29
N GLY A 133 -10.84 1.83 -2.83
CA GLY A 133 -9.95 2.21 -1.76
C GLY A 133 -8.93 1.14 -1.39
N CYS A 134 -7.88 1.58 -0.71
CA CYS A 134 -6.80 0.73 -0.22
C CYS A 134 -6.73 0.75 1.31
N THR A 135 -5.73 0.07 1.88
CA THR A 135 -5.52 0.02 3.33
C THR A 135 -5.29 1.41 3.94
N SER A 136 -4.63 2.34 3.24
CA SER A 136 -4.52 3.73 3.73
C SER A 136 -5.83 4.51 3.60
N GLY A 137 -6.55 4.33 2.49
CA GLY A 137 -7.85 4.96 2.24
C GLY A 137 -8.94 4.49 3.22
N HIS A 138 -9.32 3.22 3.17
CA HIS A 138 -10.33 2.66 4.06
C HIS A 138 -9.78 2.38 5.46
N GLY A 139 -8.60 1.75 5.55
CA GLY A 139 -8.07 1.26 6.82
C GLY A 139 -7.59 2.36 7.78
N ILE A 140 -7.05 3.47 7.28
CA ILE A 140 -6.64 4.62 8.10
C ILE A 140 -7.69 5.72 8.00
N SER A 141 -7.79 6.38 6.84
CA SER A 141 -8.57 7.61 6.70
C SER A 141 -10.08 7.40 6.88
N GLY A 142 -10.62 6.32 6.31
CA GLY A 142 -12.03 6.01 6.37
C GLY A 142 -12.50 5.51 7.73
N ASN A 143 -11.66 4.73 8.43
CA ASN A 143 -11.93 4.32 9.81
C ASN A 143 -11.88 5.51 10.78
N LEU A 144 -10.97 6.47 10.59
CA LEU A 144 -10.93 7.71 11.37
C LEU A 144 -12.21 8.54 11.21
N GLN A 145 -12.81 8.52 10.01
CA GLN A 145 -14.08 9.19 9.72
C GLN A 145 -15.32 8.39 10.14
N LEU A 146 -15.14 7.20 10.73
CA LEU A 146 -16.23 6.28 11.11
C LEU A 146 -17.12 5.90 9.90
N ALA A 147 -16.54 5.84 8.70
CA ALA A 147 -17.28 5.47 7.50
C ALA A 147 -17.68 3.99 7.56
N ALA A 148 -18.99 3.71 7.43
CA ALA A 148 -19.53 2.35 7.49
C ALA A 148 -18.90 1.42 6.44
N SER A 149 -18.64 1.93 5.23
CA SER A 149 -17.95 1.20 4.16
C SER A 149 -16.54 0.77 4.57
N SER A 150 -15.82 1.60 5.32
CA SER A 150 -14.46 1.33 5.79
C SER A 150 -14.41 0.29 6.90
N TRP A 151 -15.42 0.27 7.77
CA TRP A 151 -15.56 -0.78 8.78
C TRP A 151 -15.83 -2.13 8.12
N LEU A 152 -16.75 -2.16 7.16
CA LEU A 152 -17.04 -3.37 6.39
C LEU A 152 -15.80 -3.85 5.61
N PHE A 153 -15.13 -2.94 4.92
CA PHE A 153 -13.87 -3.23 4.21
C PHE A 153 -12.83 -3.82 5.15
N SER A 154 -12.61 -3.21 6.32
CA SER A 154 -11.61 -3.66 7.28
C SER A 154 -11.90 -5.08 7.77
N LEU A 155 -13.15 -5.38 8.14
CA LEU A 155 -13.55 -6.72 8.59
C LEU A 155 -13.31 -7.78 7.51
N LEU A 156 -13.73 -7.50 6.27
CA LEU A 156 -13.57 -8.43 5.16
C LEU A 156 -12.10 -8.61 4.76
N PHE A 157 -11.34 -7.51 4.69
CA PHE A 157 -9.92 -7.50 4.37
C PHE A 157 -9.12 -8.33 5.37
N PHE A 158 -9.26 -8.05 6.68
CA PHE A 158 -8.53 -8.79 7.70
C PHE A 158 -8.94 -10.27 7.74
N SER A 159 -10.23 -10.57 7.66
CA SER A 159 -10.71 -11.96 7.67
C SER A 159 -10.16 -12.75 6.47
N THR A 160 -10.20 -12.16 5.28
CA THR A 160 -9.69 -12.78 4.05
C THR A 160 -8.17 -12.92 4.08
N ALA A 161 -7.45 -11.90 4.57
CA ALA A 161 -6.00 -11.94 4.68
C ALA A 161 -5.53 -13.03 5.66
N ILE A 162 -6.19 -13.13 6.83
CA ILE A 162 -5.92 -14.18 7.83
C ILE A 162 -6.19 -15.57 7.22
N LEU A 163 -7.36 -15.75 6.61
CA LEU A 163 -7.72 -17.03 5.97
C LEU A 163 -6.71 -17.41 4.87
N THR A 164 -6.33 -16.46 4.02
CA THR A 164 -5.35 -16.67 2.96
C THR A 164 -3.99 -17.04 3.54
N ALA A 165 -3.54 -16.38 4.61
CA ALA A 165 -2.30 -16.71 5.30
C ALA A 165 -2.32 -18.15 5.83
N PHE A 166 -3.43 -18.60 6.45
CA PHE A 166 -3.59 -19.98 6.90
C PHE A 166 -3.63 -20.99 5.75
N ILE A 167 -4.28 -20.67 4.63
CA ILE A 167 -4.31 -21.57 3.46
C ILE A 167 -2.90 -21.73 2.86
N VAL A 168 -2.16 -20.63 2.74
CA VAL A 168 -0.85 -20.61 2.09
C VAL A 168 0.24 -21.20 3.00
N TYR A 169 0.26 -20.81 4.27
CA TYR A 169 1.35 -21.12 5.22
C TYR A 169 0.95 -22.02 6.39
N GLY A 170 -0.34 -22.27 6.63
CA GLY A 170 -0.84 -22.96 7.84
C GLY A 170 -0.53 -24.47 7.92
N ARG A 171 -0.01 -25.08 6.86
CA ARG A 171 0.63 -26.41 6.93
C ARG A 171 2.13 -26.25 6.73
N THR A 172 2.85 -26.13 7.84
CA THR A 172 4.30 -26.37 7.85
C THR A 172 4.52 -27.84 7.51
N ARG A 173 5.15 -28.13 6.37
CA ARG A 173 5.76 -29.44 6.19
C ARG A 173 7.06 -29.39 6.99
N ASP A 174 7.07 -30.05 8.14
CA ASP A 174 8.32 -30.38 8.81
C ASP A 174 9.13 -31.24 7.85
N VAL A 175 10.22 -30.69 7.31
CA VAL A 175 11.23 -31.40 6.54
C VAL A 175 12.55 -31.21 7.25
#